data_AF-A0A7C3HRW9-F1
#
_entry.id   AF-A0A7C3HRW9-F1
#
_cell.length_a   1.000
_cell.length_b   1.000
_cell.length_c   1.000
_cell.angle_alpha   90.00
_cell.angle_beta   90.00
_cell.angle_gamma   90.00
#
_symmetry.space_group_name_H-M   'P 1'
#
loop_
_entity.id
_entity.type
_entity.pdbx_description
1 polymer ?
#
loop_
_entity_poly.entity_id
_entity_poly.type
_entity_poly.pdbx_seq_one_letter_code
_entity_poly.pdbx_strand_id
1 'polypeptide(L)'
;MKPLPKRWSVFSLSVLAALAAALGALHLLGVEAAARPLTPATVESDITTDTVWTLSGSPYLITETVSIHPGSTLTIEPGVIVQAASPGFAVLSVAEGGRLEAVGIPTQPITFTSAANSGPGDWASVVIAGSANLRHTSFQNSVYNLDIIGATGGPVLIENSRLENSVYGLRVTTPALPRLTMSNITFTNNQTNRVQVENTGIISDNITTPFTLTAQSGLDGYEIPGVIRLTDGVTMRVEPGVTIFGKEFWVDANARVAASGTAVSPITFTSVTDSAPGEWNHFYLAGSAYFNYAHFRNGAVNLALISASGRDVVVENSDFEAATWGGLMTTPAAWRRLRLTNNRFAPDANRILLDLATGETTLAGNVIAPTQAGLAGYQMMPPAPFGNPALTVPQEITLTLEPGVTLWSAEDVPIQVNGRLQAIGTATNPITFTTLLTGMQRWAGIVVSGTADLRHTRVEESGGVGLRVAGGQVTAVCSAFARNTTAGVWVNNSGNPLVSLFDGDIVNNGAGVVNEHSIPVDA
;
A
#
# COMPACT_ATOMS: atom_id res chain seq x y z
N MET A 1 -76.36 40.01 -6.53
CA MET A 1 -76.51 39.06 -7.65
C MET A 1 -76.77 37.68 -7.03
N LYS A 2 -78.04 37.37 -6.75
CA LYS A 2 -78.87 36.32 -7.40
C LYS A 2 -78.20 34.92 -7.48
N PRO A 3 -78.74 33.92 -6.74
CA PRO A 3 -78.28 32.51 -6.69
C PRO A 3 -79.11 31.57 -7.58
N LEU A 4 -78.76 30.25 -7.58
CA LEU A 4 -79.55 29.00 -7.87
C LEU A 4 -79.05 28.13 -9.07
N PRO A 5 -79.40 26.82 -9.18
CA PRO A 5 -79.85 25.83 -8.17
C PRO A 5 -79.35 24.35 -8.31
N LYS A 6 -79.55 23.61 -7.20
CA LYS A 6 -79.91 22.18 -6.98
C LYS A 6 -80.10 21.22 -8.18
N ARG A 7 -79.71 19.95 -7.95
CA ARG A 7 -80.64 18.80 -8.04
C ARG A 7 -80.24 17.62 -7.13
N TRP A 8 -81.15 17.26 -6.24
CA TRP A 8 -81.27 15.95 -5.58
C TRP A 8 -82.08 15.02 -6.50
N SER A 9 -81.76 13.72 -6.54
CA SER A 9 -82.77 12.65 -6.56
C SER A 9 -82.14 11.28 -6.29
N VAL A 10 -82.53 10.73 -5.16
CA VAL A 10 -82.48 9.31 -4.78
C VAL A 10 -83.43 8.52 -5.68
N PHE A 11 -82.98 7.38 -6.20
CA PHE A 11 -83.79 6.22 -6.57
C PHE A 11 -83.02 4.99 -6.06
N SER A 12 -83.43 4.38 -4.95
CA SER A 12 -84.37 3.24 -4.86
C SER A 12 -83.68 1.87 -4.98
N LEU A 13 -83.59 1.21 -3.83
CA LEU A 13 -83.63 -0.25 -3.59
C LEU A 13 -84.10 -1.08 -4.80
N SER A 14 -83.29 -2.05 -5.23
CA SER A 14 -83.67 -3.47 -5.33
C SER A 14 -82.65 -4.30 -6.13
N VAL A 15 -81.59 -4.80 -5.49
CA VAL A 15 -81.18 -6.21 -5.62
C VAL A 15 -80.70 -6.64 -4.24
N LEU A 16 -81.65 -7.17 -3.46
CA LEU A 16 -81.41 -7.93 -2.24
C LEU A 16 -81.07 -9.37 -2.63
N ALA A 17 -80.36 -10.06 -1.73
CA ALA A 17 -80.41 -11.50 -1.49
C ALA A 17 -79.50 -12.43 -2.33
N ALA A 18 -78.22 -12.49 -1.93
CA ALA A 18 -77.36 -13.69 -1.77
C ALA A 18 -75.91 -13.17 -1.65
N LEU A 19 -75.21 -13.11 -0.52
CA LEU A 19 -75.00 -14.10 0.54
C LEU A 19 -74.71 -13.33 1.85
N ALA A 20 -75.67 -13.33 2.77
CA ALA A 20 -75.46 -13.04 4.19
C ALA A 20 -76.25 -14.08 4.98
N ALA A 21 -75.86 -15.35 4.83
CA ALA A 21 -76.40 -16.49 5.56
C ALA A 21 -75.40 -17.65 5.55
N ALA A 22 -74.22 -17.41 6.12
CA ALA A 22 -73.33 -18.40 6.73
C ALA A 22 -72.54 -17.65 7.81
N LEU A 23 -73.26 -17.12 8.80
CA LEU A 23 -73.25 -17.61 10.17
C LEU A 23 -71.84 -17.67 10.78
N GLY A 24 -71.59 -16.70 11.66
CA GLY A 24 -70.66 -16.93 12.75
C GLY A 24 -71.19 -18.06 13.62
N ALA A 25 -70.43 -19.14 13.70
CA ALA A 25 -70.34 -20.06 14.82
C ALA A 25 -69.23 -21.07 14.55
N LEU A 26 -67.98 -20.71 14.82
CA LEU A 26 -67.02 -21.65 15.40
C LEU A 26 -65.91 -20.88 16.11
N HIS A 27 -66.13 -20.62 17.41
CA HIS A 27 -65.03 -20.59 18.37
C HIS A 27 -64.37 -21.97 18.40
N LEU A 28 -63.05 -22.00 18.65
CA LEU A 28 -62.20 -23.20 18.81
C LEU A 28 -62.07 -24.01 17.50
N LEU A 29 -61.00 -23.86 16.74
CA LEU A 29 -59.65 -24.27 17.14
C LEU A 29 -58.64 -23.16 16.80
N GLY A 30 -58.03 -22.60 17.84
CA GLY A 30 -56.67 -22.10 17.70
C GLY A 30 -55.80 -23.28 17.28
N VAL A 31 -55.48 -23.36 16.00
CA VAL A 31 -54.19 -23.87 15.59
C VAL A 31 -53.38 -22.61 15.29
N GLU A 32 -52.96 -21.93 16.36
CA GLU A 32 -51.54 -21.57 16.37
C GLU A 32 -50.84 -22.87 15.98
N ALA A 33 -50.44 -22.95 14.71
CA ALA A 33 -49.26 -23.70 14.41
C ALA A 33 -48.18 -22.97 15.21
N ALA A 34 -48.08 -23.32 16.49
CA ALA A 34 -46.86 -23.23 17.22
C ALA A 34 -45.88 -23.87 16.23
N ALA A 35 -45.05 -23.04 15.61
CA ALA A 35 -43.90 -23.52 14.90
C ALA A 35 -43.21 -24.37 15.95
N ARG A 36 -43.40 -25.70 15.86
CA ARG A 36 -42.59 -26.61 16.64
C ARG A 36 -41.18 -26.14 16.34
N PRO A 37 -40.33 -25.84 17.34
CA PRO A 37 -38.93 -25.73 17.04
C PRO A 37 -38.60 -27.02 16.31
N LEU A 38 -38.31 -26.92 15.01
CA LEU A 38 -37.77 -28.04 14.28
C LEU A 38 -36.54 -28.38 15.10
N THR A 39 -36.52 -29.60 15.65
CA THR A 39 -35.30 -30.14 16.24
C THR A 39 -34.23 -29.89 15.19
N PRO A 40 -33.14 -29.18 15.55
CA PRO A 40 -32.13 -28.83 14.57
C PRO A 40 -31.74 -30.06 13.76
N ALA A 41 -31.61 -29.91 12.44
CA ALA A 41 -31.10 -30.98 11.61
C ALA A 41 -29.63 -31.16 11.97
N THR A 42 -29.34 -32.14 12.82
CA THR A 42 -27.97 -32.43 13.25
C THR A 42 -27.14 -32.93 12.07
N VAL A 43 -25.96 -32.34 11.89
CA VAL A 43 -25.00 -32.68 10.83
C VAL A 43 -23.73 -33.24 11.48
N GLU A 44 -23.54 -34.55 11.31
CA GLU A 44 -22.50 -35.39 11.94
C GLU A 44 -21.71 -36.20 10.89
N SER A 45 -21.78 -35.82 9.62
CA SER A 45 -21.05 -36.54 8.58
C SER A 45 -20.65 -35.62 7.45
N ASP A 46 -19.52 -35.98 6.83
CA ASP A 46 -18.98 -35.29 5.67
C ASP A 46 -19.93 -35.34 4.47
N ILE A 47 -19.87 -34.29 3.67
CA ILE A 47 -20.61 -34.14 2.42
C ILE A 47 -19.75 -34.71 1.29
N THR A 48 -20.03 -35.96 0.93
CA THR A 48 -19.30 -36.75 -0.08
C THR A 48 -20.00 -36.85 -1.44
N THR A 49 -21.21 -36.28 -1.53
CA THR A 49 -21.97 -36.11 -2.77
C THR A 49 -22.71 -34.77 -2.71
N ASP A 50 -23.18 -34.28 -3.85
CA ASP A 50 -23.96 -33.04 -3.92
C ASP A 50 -25.15 -33.09 -2.97
N THR A 51 -25.22 -32.10 -2.08
CA THR A 51 -26.17 -32.06 -0.97
C THR A 51 -26.82 -30.68 -0.92
N VAL A 52 -28.11 -30.65 -0.60
CA VAL A 52 -28.88 -29.41 -0.45
C VAL A 52 -29.38 -29.27 0.99
N TRP A 53 -29.04 -28.15 1.62
CA TRP A 53 -29.63 -27.72 2.89
C TRP A 53 -30.80 -26.80 2.60
N THR A 54 -32.00 -27.28 2.90
CA THR A 54 -33.26 -26.59 2.58
C THR A 54 -33.75 -25.75 3.75
N LEU A 55 -34.52 -24.70 3.48
CA LEU A 55 -35.12 -23.88 4.54
C LEU A 55 -35.99 -24.71 5.50
N SER A 56 -36.64 -25.76 5.00
CA SER A 56 -37.47 -26.66 5.79
C SER A 56 -36.70 -27.50 6.81
N GLY A 57 -35.40 -27.68 6.62
CA GLY A 57 -34.50 -28.36 7.55
C GLY A 57 -33.78 -27.41 8.52
N SER A 58 -33.95 -26.10 8.37
CA SER A 58 -33.29 -25.10 9.21
C SER A 58 -33.86 -25.08 10.64
N PRO A 59 -33.03 -24.92 11.69
CA PRO A 59 -31.58 -24.74 11.63
C PRO A 59 -30.82 -26.06 11.42
N TYR A 60 -29.69 -25.99 10.72
CA TYR A 60 -28.71 -27.08 10.63
C TYR A 60 -27.70 -26.94 11.75
N LEU A 61 -27.58 -27.95 12.61
CA LEU A 61 -26.66 -27.95 13.76
C LEU A 61 -25.45 -28.84 13.48
N ILE A 62 -24.31 -28.21 13.25
CA ILE A 62 -23.01 -28.86 13.08
C ILE A 62 -22.44 -29.15 14.48
N THR A 63 -22.29 -30.44 14.81
CA THR A 63 -21.80 -30.89 16.13
C THR A 63 -20.32 -31.26 16.12
N GLU A 64 -19.74 -31.50 14.95
CA GLU A 64 -18.33 -31.81 14.71
C GLU A 64 -17.82 -31.16 13.42
N THR A 65 -16.56 -31.36 13.04
CA THR A 65 -16.07 -30.88 11.75
C THR A 65 -16.78 -31.60 10.62
N VAL A 66 -17.45 -30.84 9.75
CA VAL A 66 -18.13 -31.36 8.55
C VAL A 66 -17.37 -30.87 7.33
N SER A 67 -16.85 -31.79 6.52
CA SER A 67 -16.08 -31.48 5.32
C SER A 67 -16.90 -31.71 4.04
N ILE A 68 -16.87 -30.73 3.14
CA ILE A 68 -17.34 -30.88 1.75
C ILE A 68 -16.17 -31.42 0.93
N HIS A 69 -16.28 -32.67 0.49
CA HIS A 69 -15.21 -33.40 -0.16
C HIS A 69 -14.97 -32.94 -1.60
N PRO A 70 -13.78 -33.26 -2.18
CA PRO A 70 -13.49 -32.97 -3.57
C PRO A 70 -14.59 -33.51 -4.52
N GLY A 71 -15.03 -32.68 -5.46
CA GLY A 71 -16.07 -33.05 -6.43
C GLY A 71 -17.51 -32.99 -5.90
N SER A 72 -17.71 -32.61 -4.63
CA SER A 72 -19.04 -32.43 -4.03
C SER A 72 -19.38 -30.95 -3.84
N THR A 73 -20.67 -30.63 -3.94
CA THR A 73 -21.22 -29.30 -3.71
C THR A 73 -22.22 -29.32 -2.55
N LEU A 74 -22.03 -28.46 -1.55
CA LEU A 74 -23.09 -28.10 -0.61
C LEU A 74 -23.82 -26.86 -1.13
N THR A 75 -25.12 -27.01 -1.42
CA THR A 75 -25.99 -25.88 -1.73
C THR A 75 -26.86 -25.55 -0.53
N ILE A 76 -26.88 -24.27 -0.12
CA ILE A 76 -27.70 -23.80 1.00
C ILE A 76 -28.76 -22.85 0.47
N GLU A 77 -30.03 -23.17 0.73
CA GLU A 77 -31.16 -22.34 0.29
C GLU A 77 -31.24 -21.01 1.07
N PRO A 78 -31.84 -19.95 0.48
CA PRO A 78 -32.08 -18.69 1.17
C PRO A 78 -32.82 -18.85 2.50
N GLY A 79 -32.42 -18.06 3.50
CA GLY A 79 -33.03 -18.03 4.83
C GLY A 79 -32.58 -19.14 5.79
N VAL A 80 -31.75 -20.09 5.35
CA VAL A 80 -31.22 -21.15 6.20
C VAL A 80 -30.31 -20.57 7.30
N ILE A 81 -30.43 -21.13 8.51
CA ILE A 81 -29.55 -20.88 9.65
C ILE A 81 -28.66 -22.11 9.85
N VAL A 82 -27.35 -21.90 9.84
CA VAL A 82 -26.32 -22.90 10.15
C VAL A 82 -25.72 -22.57 11.51
N GLN A 83 -25.78 -23.51 12.44
CA GLN A 83 -25.34 -23.36 13.82
C GLN A 83 -24.19 -24.32 14.14
N ALA A 84 -23.13 -23.83 14.77
CA ALA A 84 -22.07 -24.66 15.35
C ALA A 84 -22.37 -24.95 16.84
N ALA A 85 -22.31 -26.22 17.25
CA ALA A 85 -22.78 -26.65 18.57
C ALA A 85 -21.88 -26.27 19.76
N SER A 86 -20.59 -25.96 19.56
CA SER A 86 -19.63 -25.79 20.67
C SER A 86 -18.47 -24.82 20.37
N PRO A 87 -17.92 -24.12 21.38
CA PRO A 87 -16.67 -23.37 21.25
C PRO A 87 -15.48 -24.30 21.01
N GLY A 88 -14.84 -24.15 19.84
CA GLY A 88 -13.45 -24.56 19.61
C GLY A 88 -13.18 -25.61 18.53
N PHE A 89 -14.17 -26.38 18.06
CA PHE A 89 -13.90 -27.49 17.12
C PHE A 89 -14.88 -27.67 15.95
N ALA A 90 -16.10 -27.14 16.02
CA ALA A 90 -17.05 -27.27 14.91
C ALA A 90 -16.67 -26.31 13.77
N VAL A 91 -16.30 -26.89 12.63
CA VAL A 91 -15.88 -26.20 11.41
C VAL A 91 -16.69 -26.77 10.25
N LEU A 92 -17.30 -25.90 9.45
CA LEU A 92 -17.67 -26.27 8.09
C LEU A 92 -16.44 -26.08 7.21
N SER A 93 -15.87 -27.19 6.72
CA SER A 93 -14.65 -27.19 5.93
C SER A 93 -14.98 -27.46 4.46
N VAL A 94 -14.61 -26.55 3.57
CA VAL A 94 -14.65 -26.79 2.12
C VAL A 94 -13.28 -27.33 1.72
N ALA A 95 -13.16 -28.65 1.53
CA ALA A 95 -11.88 -29.25 1.12
C ALA A 95 -11.48 -28.78 -0.29
N GLU A 96 -10.19 -28.91 -0.63
CA GLU A 96 -9.71 -28.60 -1.98
C GLU A 96 -10.50 -29.40 -3.03
N GLY A 97 -11.02 -28.73 -4.07
CA GLY A 97 -11.91 -29.34 -5.06
C GLY A 97 -13.37 -29.50 -4.63
N GLY A 98 -13.73 -29.22 -3.37
CA GLY A 98 -15.10 -29.09 -2.90
C GLY A 98 -15.68 -27.70 -3.17
N ARG A 99 -17.01 -27.57 -3.11
CA ARG A 99 -17.72 -26.31 -3.36
C ARG A 99 -18.81 -26.00 -2.34
N LEU A 100 -18.83 -24.76 -1.85
CA LEU A 100 -19.92 -24.19 -1.06
C LEU A 100 -20.72 -23.18 -1.91
N GLU A 101 -22.00 -23.43 -2.12
CA GLU A 101 -22.93 -22.53 -2.79
C GLU A 101 -23.96 -22.01 -1.77
N ALA A 102 -23.71 -20.84 -1.20
CA ALA A 102 -24.59 -20.20 -0.21
C ALA A 102 -25.06 -18.85 -0.77
N VAL A 103 -26.15 -18.90 -1.54
CA VAL A 103 -26.70 -17.73 -2.25
C VAL A 103 -28.07 -17.41 -1.66
N GLY A 104 -28.09 -16.55 -0.64
CA GLY A 104 -29.30 -15.99 -0.05
C GLY A 104 -29.89 -14.86 -0.90
N ILE A 105 -30.90 -14.19 -0.35
CA ILE A 105 -31.50 -12.98 -0.94
C ILE A 105 -31.63 -11.88 0.13
N PRO A 106 -31.79 -10.59 -0.23
CA PRO A 106 -31.84 -9.50 0.75
C PRO A 106 -32.87 -9.69 1.86
N THR A 107 -34.02 -10.30 1.57
CA THR A 107 -35.10 -10.54 2.54
C THR A 107 -34.93 -11.84 3.33
N GLN A 108 -34.06 -12.74 2.89
CA GLN A 108 -33.80 -14.05 3.48
C GLN A 108 -32.30 -14.38 3.33
N PRO A 109 -31.45 -13.67 4.08
CA PRO A 109 -30.03 -13.99 4.09
C PRO A 109 -29.79 -15.36 4.72
N ILE A 110 -28.69 -16.01 4.35
CA ILE A 110 -28.23 -17.24 5.00
C ILE A 110 -27.34 -16.85 6.18
N THR A 111 -27.59 -17.43 7.36
CA THR A 111 -26.88 -17.05 8.60
C THR A 111 -26.01 -18.20 9.09
N PHE A 112 -24.73 -17.95 9.30
CA PHE A 112 -23.78 -18.84 9.98
C PHE A 112 -23.47 -18.29 11.37
N THR A 113 -23.73 -19.07 12.42
CA THR A 113 -23.58 -18.63 13.82
C THR A 113 -23.25 -19.80 14.74
N SER A 114 -23.01 -19.53 16.02
CA SER A 114 -23.00 -20.55 17.07
C SER A 114 -24.42 -20.88 17.56
N ALA A 115 -24.61 -22.11 18.06
CA ALA A 115 -25.82 -22.50 18.79
C ALA A 115 -25.90 -21.82 20.16
N ALA A 116 -24.74 -21.56 20.79
CA ALA A 116 -24.66 -20.84 22.06
C ALA A 116 -25.08 -19.37 21.91
N ASN A 117 -24.68 -18.73 20.80
CA ASN A 117 -24.98 -17.34 20.48
C ASN A 117 -24.67 -16.38 21.65
N SER A 118 -23.58 -16.66 22.38
CA SER A 118 -23.08 -15.89 23.52
C SER A 118 -22.15 -14.75 23.11
N GLY A 119 -21.49 -14.83 21.95
CA GLY A 119 -20.70 -13.74 21.38
C GLY A 119 -19.50 -14.16 20.54
N PRO A 120 -18.57 -13.22 20.26
CA PRO A 120 -17.36 -13.50 19.50
C PRO A 120 -16.56 -14.69 20.07
N GLY A 121 -16.14 -15.60 19.19
CA GLY A 121 -15.33 -16.77 19.56
C GLY A 121 -16.12 -18.02 20.00
N ASP A 122 -17.45 -18.01 19.91
CA ASP A 122 -18.27 -19.19 20.23
C ASP A 122 -18.06 -20.38 19.30
N TRP A 123 -17.46 -20.18 18.12
CA TRP A 123 -17.07 -21.23 17.18
C TRP A 123 -15.88 -20.78 16.33
N ALA A 124 -15.23 -21.72 15.63
CA ALA A 124 -13.97 -21.45 14.93
C ALA A 124 -14.17 -20.59 13.68
N SER A 125 -14.63 -21.19 12.58
CA SER A 125 -14.85 -20.52 11.29
C SER A 125 -15.52 -21.44 10.27
N VAL A 126 -15.93 -20.88 9.13
CA VAL A 126 -15.99 -21.66 7.88
C VAL A 126 -14.61 -21.62 7.24
N VAL A 127 -13.99 -22.79 7.06
CA VAL A 127 -12.67 -22.92 6.42
C VAL A 127 -12.86 -23.26 4.95
N ILE A 128 -12.20 -22.54 4.05
CA ILE A 128 -12.36 -22.68 2.61
C ILE A 128 -11.00 -22.96 1.96
N ALA A 129 -10.69 -24.25 1.76
CA ALA A 129 -9.62 -24.68 0.87
C ALA A 129 -10.09 -24.83 -0.58
N GLY A 130 -11.35 -25.20 -0.80
CA GLY A 130 -11.99 -25.41 -2.12
C GLY A 130 -12.48 -24.12 -2.80
N SER A 131 -13.76 -24.05 -3.15
CA SER A 131 -14.37 -22.86 -3.76
C SER A 131 -15.65 -22.47 -3.04
N ALA A 132 -16.02 -21.19 -3.08
CA ALA A 132 -17.27 -20.75 -2.49
C ALA A 132 -17.90 -19.59 -3.26
N ASN A 133 -19.23 -19.63 -3.35
CA ASN A 133 -20.06 -18.52 -3.79
C ASN A 133 -20.99 -18.11 -2.64
N LEU A 134 -20.67 -16.99 -2.00
CA LEU A 134 -21.33 -16.49 -0.80
C LEU A 134 -22.03 -15.17 -1.15
N ARG A 135 -23.36 -15.19 -1.22
CA ARG A 135 -24.16 -14.00 -1.52
C ARG A 135 -25.26 -13.81 -0.51
N HIS A 136 -25.45 -12.59 -0.02
CA HIS A 136 -26.46 -12.30 1.02
C HIS A 136 -26.33 -13.25 2.21
N THR A 137 -25.11 -13.42 2.68
CA THR A 137 -24.77 -14.23 3.86
C THR A 137 -24.46 -13.33 5.05
N SER A 138 -24.74 -13.79 6.25
CA SER A 138 -24.24 -13.21 7.50
C SER A 138 -23.46 -14.28 8.25
N PHE A 139 -22.26 -13.93 8.71
CA PHE A 139 -21.44 -14.78 9.56
C PHE A 139 -21.20 -14.04 10.87
N GLN A 140 -21.39 -14.73 12.00
CA GLN A 140 -21.27 -14.10 13.31
C GLN A 140 -20.83 -15.00 14.45
N ASN A 141 -20.37 -14.38 15.54
CA ASN A 141 -20.03 -15.03 16.80
C ASN A 141 -18.88 -16.05 16.70
N SER A 142 -17.97 -15.88 15.76
CA SER A 142 -16.84 -16.79 15.53
C SER A 142 -15.49 -16.18 15.90
N VAL A 143 -14.44 -17.00 15.85
CA VAL A 143 -13.06 -16.50 15.87
C VAL A 143 -12.78 -15.78 14.55
N TYR A 144 -12.89 -16.50 13.43
CA TYR A 144 -12.90 -15.91 12.09
C TYR A 144 -14.26 -16.20 11.47
N ASN A 145 -14.94 -15.22 10.87
CA ASN A 145 -16.17 -15.58 10.13
C ASN A 145 -15.86 -16.53 8.98
N LEU A 146 -14.79 -16.23 8.25
CA LEU A 146 -14.29 -16.98 7.12
C LEU A 146 -12.78 -17.12 7.23
N ASP A 147 -12.28 -18.28 6.85
CA ASP A 147 -10.86 -18.61 6.84
C ASP A 147 -10.49 -19.27 5.51
N ILE A 148 -9.86 -18.51 4.61
CA ILE A 148 -9.58 -18.94 3.25
C ILE A 148 -8.13 -19.40 3.14
N ILE A 149 -7.92 -20.67 2.79
CA ILE A 149 -6.61 -21.31 2.83
C ILE A 149 -6.25 -21.99 1.49
N GLY A 150 -4.96 -22.24 1.29
CA GLY A 150 -4.42 -22.94 0.11
C GLY A 150 -4.29 -22.08 -1.15
N ALA A 151 -3.38 -22.43 -2.06
CA ALA A 151 -3.16 -21.69 -3.30
C ALA A 151 -4.01 -22.20 -4.49
N THR A 152 -4.43 -23.46 -4.43
CA THR A 152 -4.90 -24.26 -5.58
C THR A 152 -6.41 -24.46 -5.63
N GLY A 153 -7.13 -24.05 -4.59
CA GLY A 153 -8.60 -24.08 -4.61
C GLY A 153 -9.20 -23.13 -5.64
N GLY A 154 -10.49 -23.31 -5.89
CA GLY A 154 -11.23 -22.42 -6.78
C GLY A 154 -11.46 -21.02 -6.20
N PRO A 155 -12.15 -20.14 -6.96
CA PRO A 155 -12.46 -18.79 -6.51
C PRO A 155 -13.35 -18.80 -5.26
N VAL A 156 -13.19 -17.76 -4.44
CA VAL A 156 -14.03 -17.46 -3.29
C VAL A 156 -14.67 -16.10 -3.52
N LEU A 157 -15.95 -16.11 -3.85
CA LEU A 157 -16.74 -14.91 -4.09
C LEU A 157 -17.58 -14.60 -2.86
N ILE A 158 -17.48 -13.36 -2.38
CA ILE A 158 -18.32 -12.83 -1.30
C ILE A 158 -18.98 -11.56 -1.83
N GLU A 159 -20.32 -11.54 -1.88
CA GLU A 159 -21.07 -10.37 -2.35
C GLU A 159 -22.31 -10.05 -1.51
N ASN A 160 -22.53 -8.77 -1.22
CA ASN A 160 -23.73 -8.31 -0.49
C ASN A 160 -23.92 -8.99 0.87
N SER A 161 -22.82 -9.26 1.58
CA SER A 161 -22.78 -10.07 2.79
C SER A 161 -22.26 -9.28 3.99
N ARG A 162 -22.42 -9.85 5.19
CA ARG A 162 -22.03 -9.27 6.47
C ARG A 162 -21.07 -10.20 7.20
N LEU A 163 -19.97 -9.63 7.70
CA LEU A 163 -18.98 -10.28 8.55
C LEU A 163 -18.98 -9.53 9.88
N GLU A 164 -19.62 -10.09 10.91
CA GLU A 164 -20.02 -9.32 12.09
C GLU A 164 -19.87 -10.05 13.42
N ASN A 165 -19.78 -9.29 14.52
CA ASN A 165 -19.77 -9.82 15.90
C ASN A 165 -18.77 -10.98 16.13
N SER A 166 -17.59 -10.92 15.54
CA SER A 166 -16.54 -11.95 15.66
C SER A 166 -15.21 -11.38 16.15
N VAL A 167 -14.21 -12.22 16.39
CA VAL A 167 -12.86 -11.71 16.69
C VAL A 167 -12.30 -11.00 15.45
N TYR A 168 -12.32 -11.69 14.30
CA TYR A 168 -11.98 -11.15 12.99
C TYR A 168 -13.08 -11.44 11.97
N GLY A 169 -13.27 -10.50 11.04
CA GLY A 169 -14.18 -10.71 9.91
C GLY A 169 -13.64 -11.72 8.90
N LEU A 170 -12.35 -11.70 8.56
CA LEU A 170 -11.80 -12.60 7.54
C LEU A 170 -10.33 -12.89 7.78
N ARG A 171 -9.94 -14.17 7.69
CA ARG A 171 -8.55 -14.58 7.51
C ARG A 171 -8.37 -15.19 6.12
N VAL A 172 -7.24 -14.89 5.50
CA VAL A 172 -6.86 -15.45 4.20
C VAL A 172 -5.36 -15.71 4.20
N THR A 173 -4.92 -16.89 3.80
CA THR A 173 -3.47 -17.13 3.67
C THR A 173 -2.92 -16.38 2.46
N THR A 174 -1.66 -15.99 2.52
CA THR A 174 -1.01 -15.19 1.45
C THR A 174 -1.17 -15.82 0.05
N PRO A 175 -0.99 -17.15 -0.14
CA PRO A 175 -1.24 -17.78 -1.45
C PRO A 175 -2.71 -17.84 -1.87
N ALA A 176 -3.65 -17.72 -0.92
CA ALA A 176 -5.08 -17.75 -1.17
C ALA A 176 -5.67 -16.37 -1.50
N LEU A 177 -4.96 -15.28 -1.14
CA LEU A 177 -5.42 -13.91 -1.32
C LEU A 177 -5.91 -13.60 -2.76
N PRO A 178 -5.25 -14.07 -3.84
CA PRO A 178 -5.71 -13.82 -5.21
C PRO A 178 -7.01 -14.52 -5.60
N ARG A 179 -7.46 -15.52 -4.85
CA ARG A 179 -8.72 -16.24 -5.10
C ARG A 179 -9.94 -15.53 -4.53
N LEU A 180 -9.71 -14.58 -3.62
CA LEU A 180 -10.75 -13.85 -2.91
C LEU A 180 -11.25 -12.67 -3.76
N THR A 181 -12.56 -12.61 -3.98
CA THR A 181 -13.25 -11.45 -4.53
C THR A 181 -14.31 -10.98 -3.55
N MET A 182 -14.27 -9.71 -3.17
CA MET A 182 -15.23 -9.10 -2.24
C MET A 182 -15.91 -7.89 -2.90
N SER A 183 -17.24 -7.85 -2.81
CA SER A 183 -18.04 -6.70 -3.25
C SER A 183 -19.21 -6.45 -2.30
N ASN A 184 -19.39 -5.20 -1.88
CA ASN A 184 -20.48 -4.79 -0.99
C ASN A 184 -20.54 -5.65 0.29
N ILE A 185 -19.40 -5.77 0.96
CA ILE A 185 -19.30 -6.45 2.26
C ILE A 185 -19.38 -5.41 3.37
N THR A 186 -20.10 -5.75 4.44
CA THR A 186 -20.11 -4.96 5.66
C THR A 186 -19.36 -5.70 6.76
N PHE A 187 -18.26 -5.10 7.23
CA PHE A 187 -17.58 -5.50 8.45
C PHE A 187 -18.13 -4.64 9.60
N THR A 188 -18.66 -5.26 10.65
CA THR A 188 -19.24 -4.49 11.76
C THR A 188 -19.14 -5.24 13.08
N ASN A 189 -18.86 -4.51 14.16
CA ASN A 189 -18.80 -5.05 15.52
C ASN A 189 -17.87 -6.27 15.70
N ASN A 190 -16.89 -6.47 14.80
CA ASN A 190 -15.81 -7.39 15.08
C ASN A 190 -14.85 -6.73 16.07
N GLN A 191 -14.14 -7.54 16.86
CA GLN A 191 -13.05 -7.01 17.69
C GLN A 191 -11.99 -6.33 16.82
N THR A 192 -11.75 -6.89 15.63
CA THR A 192 -10.94 -6.30 14.58
C THR A 192 -11.67 -6.36 13.23
N ASN A 193 -12.03 -5.21 12.66
CA ASN A 193 -12.61 -5.13 11.31
C ASN A 193 -11.52 -5.08 10.24
N ARG A 194 -10.65 -6.09 10.20
CA ARG A 194 -9.59 -6.23 9.21
C ARG A 194 -9.70 -7.56 8.47
N VAL A 195 -9.16 -7.59 7.26
CA VAL A 195 -8.81 -8.86 6.60
C VAL A 195 -7.39 -9.22 7.06
N GLN A 196 -7.26 -10.28 7.83
CA GLN A 196 -5.94 -10.78 8.23
C GLN A 196 -5.37 -11.65 7.11
N VAL A 197 -4.26 -11.20 6.52
CA VAL A 197 -3.49 -11.96 5.55
C VAL A 197 -2.46 -12.78 6.30
N GLU A 198 -2.79 -14.04 6.55
CA GLU A 198 -1.91 -14.96 7.26
C GLU A 198 -0.70 -15.31 6.39
N ASN A 199 0.47 -15.18 7.00
CA ASN A 199 1.75 -15.52 6.43
C ASN A 199 2.48 -16.34 7.49
N THR A 200 2.99 -17.51 7.11
CA THR A 200 3.70 -18.40 8.04
C THR A 200 5.05 -17.83 8.51
N GLY A 201 5.43 -16.65 8.04
CA GLY A 201 6.68 -15.98 8.37
C GLY A 201 7.85 -16.46 7.53
N ILE A 202 7.59 -17.24 6.48
CA ILE A 202 8.59 -17.81 5.56
C ILE A 202 8.41 -17.17 4.18
N ILE A 203 9.52 -16.73 3.55
CA ILE A 203 9.59 -16.12 2.20
C ILE A 203 9.08 -17.06 1.08
N SER A 204 8.59 -18.27 1.41
CA SER A 204 7.93 -19.20 0.47
C SER A 204 6.45 -18.87 0.23
N ASP A 205 5.81 -18.04 1.06
CA ASP A 205 4.41 -17.64 0.92
C ASP A 205 4.26 -16.49 -0.10
N ASN A 206 4.78 -16.72 -1.30
CA ASN A 206 4.78 -15.76 -2.40
C ASN A 206 3.38 -15.64 -3.01
N ILE A 207 3.02 -14.43 -3.42
CA ILE A 207 1.87 -14.22 -4.31
C ILE A 207 2.36 -14.35 -5.75
N THR A 208 1.75 -15.29 -6.48
CA THR A 208 2.12 -15.66 -7.86
C THR A 208 1.07 -15.31 -8.90
N THR A 209 -0.09 -14.79 -8.47
CA THR A 209 -1.19 -14.40 -9.37
C THR A 209 -1.65 -12.97 -9.09
N PRO A 210 -2.06 -12.20 -10.11
CA PRO A 210 -2.58 -10.84 -9.92
C PRO A 210 -3.85 -10.82 -9.06
N PHE A 211 -4.00 -9.76 -8.27
CA PHE A 211 -5.16 -9.60 -7.37
C PHE A 211 -5.48 -8.11 -7.17
N THR A 212 -6.66 -7.85 -6.61
CA THR A 212 -7.13 -6.51 -6.28
C THR A 212 -7.55 -6.46 -4.80
N LEU A 213 -7.05 -5.47 -4.08
CA LEU A 213 -7.52 -5.10 -2.75
C LEU A 213 -8.59 -4.02 -2.88
N THR A 214 -9.74 -4.23 -2.25
CA THR A 214 -10.94 -3.40 -2.40
C THR A 214 -11.38 -2.87 -1.04
N ALA A 215 -11.81 -1.61 -1.00
CA ALA A 215 -12.40 -1.05 0.22
C ALA A 215 -13.81 -1.63 0.42
N GLN A 216 -14.19 -1.86 1.68
CA GLN A 216 -15.51 -2.38 2.05
C GLN A 216 -16.10 -1.54 3.17
N SER A 217 -17.42 -1.60 3.35
CA SER A 217 -18.07 -0.83 4.42
C SER A 217 -17.62 -1.35 5.77
N GLY A 218 -17.05 -0.46 6.60
CA GLY A 218 -16.56 -0.79 7.94
C GLY A 218 -15.26 -1.61 7.97
N LEU A 219 -14.63 -1.89 6.81
CA LEU A 219 -13.32 -2.53 6.77
C LEU A 219 -12.23 -1.49 7.04
N ASP A 220 -11.47 -1.69 8.11
CA ASP A 220 -10.35 -0.82 8.47
C ASP A 220 -9.17 -0.99 7.50
N GLY A 221 -8.96 -2.20 6.99
CA GLY A 221 -7.91 -2.50 6.01
C GLY A 221 -7.47 -3.96 5.98
N TYR A 222 -6.39 -4.21 5.23
CA TYR A 222 -5.73 -5.51 5.11
C TYR A 222 -4.52 -5.56 6.04
N GLU A 223 -4.48 -6.53 6.94
CA GLU A 223 -3.40 -6.72 7.90
C GLU A 223 -2.44 -7.82 7.45
N ILE A 224 -1.19 -7.46 7.25
CA ILE A 224 -0.13 -8.31 6.71
C ILE A 224 1.03 -8.29 7.71
N PRO A 225 0.95 -9.06 8.81
CA PRO A 225 1.91 -8.99 9.91
C PRO A 225 3.31 -9.53 9.55
N GLY A 226 3.41 -10.27 8.43
CA GLY A 226 4.65 -10.84 7.91
C GLY A 226 5.21 -10.13 6.67
N VAL A 227 6.01 -10.88 5.91
CA VAL A 227 6.65 -10.41 4.67
C VAL A 227 5.83 -10.86 3.46
N ILE A 228 5.18 -9.94 2.76
CA ILE A 228 4.51 -10.27 1.49
C ILE A 228 5.46 -10.07 0.33
N ARG A 229 5.52 -11.03 -0.59
CA ARG A 229 6.32 -10.94 -1.81
C ARG A 229 5.48 -11.18 -3.05
N LEU A 230 5.48 -10.19 -3.94
CA LEU A 230 4.89 -10.29 -5.28
C LEU A 230 5.96 -10.81 -6.23
N THR A 231 5.74 -11.99 -6.81
CA THR A 231 6.70 -12.57 -7.76
C THR A 231 6.56 -11.95 -9.14
N ASP A 232 7.55 -12.20 -9.99
CA ASP A 232 7.55 -11.78 -11.39
C ASP A 232 6.21 -12.05 -12.11
N GLY A 233 5.74 -11.05 -12.86
CA GLY A 233 4.47 -11.09 -13.60
C GLY A 233 3.23 -10.72 -12.78
N VAL A 234 3.33 -10.65 -11.45
CA VAL A 234 2.20 -10.31 -10.58
C VAL A 234 1.94 -8.82 -10.58
N THR A 235 0.66 -8.44 -10.69
CA THR A 235 0.20 -7.07 -10.44
C THR A 235 -0.74 -7.06 -9.24
N MET A 236 -0.34 -6.37 -8.18
CA MET A 236 -1.24 -5.98 -7.09
C MET A 236 -1.94 -4.69 -7.46
N ARG A 237 -3.28 -4.70 -7.47
CA ARG A 237 -4.11 -3.50 -7.62
C ARG A 237 -4.68 -3.12 -6.26
N VAL A 238 -4.70 -1.83 -5.97
CA VAL A 238 -5.26 -1.29 -4.72
C VAL A 238 -6.23 -0.19 -5.09
N GLU A 239 -7.49 -0.37 -4.72
CA GLU A 239 -8.56 0.59 -4.99
C GLU A 239 -8.56 1.78 -4.00
N PRO A 240 -9.19 2.92 -4.35
CA PRO A 240 -9.30 4.06 -3.45
C PRO A 240 -9.88 3.71 -2.07
N GLY A 241 -9.34 4.33 -1.02
CA GLY A 241 -9.81 4.16 0.35
C GLY A 241 -9.31 2.89 1.06
N VAL A 242 -8.49 2.07 0.41
CA VAL A 242 -7.89 0.89 1.05
C VAL A 242 -6.74 1.31 1.97
N THR A 243 -6.75 0.78 3.19
CA THR A 243 -5.59 0.79 4.09
C THR A 243 -4.91 -0.57 4.07
N ILE A 244 -3.58 -0.55 4.00
CA ILE A 244 -2.72 -1.72 4.09
C ILE A 244 -1.84 -1.53 5.33
N PHE A 245 -2.06 -2.41 6.31
CA PHE A 245 -1.25 -2.53 7.50
C PHE A 245 -0.22 -3.64 7.27
N GLY A 246 1.07 -3.34 7.27
CA GLY A 246 2.07 -4.35 6.98
C GLY A 246 3.37 -4.22 7.73
N LYS A 247 4.22 -5.24 7.60
CA LYS A 247 5.58 -5.25 8.16
C LYS A 247 6.65 -5.06 7.08
N GLU A 248 6.52 -5.76 5.96
CA GLU A 248 7.50 -5.69 4.87
C GLU A 248 6.88 -6.17 3.54
N PHE A 249 7.14 -5.42 2.47
CA PHE A 249 6.59 -5.68 1.14
C PHE A 249 7.73 -5.83 0.14
N TRP A 250 7.73 -6.92 -0.63
CA TRP A 250 8.69 -7.17 -1.68
C TRP A 250 7.98 -7.23 -3.03
N VAL A 251 8.48 -6.45 -3.98
CA VAL A 251 7.99 -6.45 -5.35
C VAL A 251 9.15 -6.82 -6.26
N ASP A 252 9.13 -8.04 -6.79
CA ASP A 252 10.18 -8.55 -7.68
C ASP A 252 10.27 -7.73 -8.99
N ALA A 253 11.39 -7.86 -9.70
CA ALA A 253 11.76 -7.00 -10.84
C ALA A 253 10.69 -6.88 -11.94
N ASN A 254 9.91 -7.96 -12.19
CA ASN A 254 8.83 -7.97 -13.17
C ASN A 254 7.43 -7.93 -12.54
N ALA A 255 7.34 -7.70 -11.23
CA ALA A 255 6.07 -7.45 -10.54
C ALA A 255 5.69 -5.97 -10.60
N ARG A 256 4.43 -5.68 -10.29
CA ARG A 256 3.86 -4.33 -10.32
C ARG A 256 2.92 -4.06 -9.16
N VAL A 257 2.99 -2.85 -8.62
CA VAL A 257 1.96 -2.26 -7.77
C VAL A 257 1.22 -1.17 -8.54
N ALA A 258 -0.11 -1.21 -8.51
CA ALA A 258 -0.96 -0.17 -9.06
C ALA A 258 -1.96 0.29 -7.99
N ALA A 259 -1.60 1.36 -7.29
CA ALA A 259 -2.37 1.95 -6.21
C ALA A 259 -2.76 3.38 -6.59
N SER A 260 -4.00 3.55 -7.03
CA SER A 260 -4.52 4.86 -7.44
C SER A 260 -5.71 5.22 -6.58
N GLY A 261 -5.46 5.96 -5.51
CA GLY A 261 -6.49 6.56 -4.67
C GLY A 261 -7.08 7.81 -5.29
N THR A 262 -7.83 8.54 -4.48
CA THR A 262 -8.34 9.87 -4.81
C THR A 262 -8.10 10.82 -3.64
N ALA A 263 -8.22 12.13 -3.86
CA ALA A 263 -8.10 13.12 -2.78
C ALA A 263 -9.10 12.90 -1.62
N VAL A 264 -10.25 12.29 -1.90
CA VAL A 264 -11.31 12.01 -0.90
C VAL A 264 -11.12 10.64 -0.25
N SER A 265 -10.54 9.70 -0.98
CA SER A 265 -10.32 8.32 -0.53
C SER A 265 -8.89 7.92 -0.89
N PRO A 266 -7.89 8.43 -0.15
CA PRO A 266 -6.50 8.06 -0.36
C PRO A 266 -6.29 6.58 -0.02
N ILE A 267 -5.19 6.02 -0.50
CA ILE A 267 -4.73 4.69 -0.13
C ILE A 267 -3.67 4.85 0.96
N THR A 268 -3.77 4.11 2.06
CA THR A 268 -2.83 4.22 3.18
C THR A 268 -1.94 2.99 3.29
N PHE A 269 -0.63 3.20 3.45
CA PHE A 269 0.36 2.17 3.78
C PHE A 269 1.00 2.52 5.13
N THR A 270 0.86 1.62 6.12
CA THR A 270 1.35 1.84 7.49
C THR A 270 1.70 0.52 8.22
N SER A 271 2.25 0.62 9.43
CA SER A 271 2.52 -0.52 10.32
C SER A 271 1.24 -1.13 10.88
N VAL A 272 1.29 -2.38 11.36
CA VAL A 272 0.14 -3.07 11.98
C VAL A 272 -0.45 -2.31 13.17
N THR A 273 0.43 -1.71 13.97
CA THR A 273 0.11 -0.92 15.17
C THR A 273 -0.24 0.54 14.85
N ASP A 274 0.25 1.05 13.71
CA ASP A 274 0.00 2.40 13.22
C ASP A 274 0.28 3.50 14.27
N SER A 275 1.31 3.29 15.10
CA SER A 275 1.53 4.10 16.31
C SER A 275 2.81 4.93 16.31
N ALA A 276 3.87 4.48 15.62
CA ALA A 276 5.16 5.18 15.63
C ALA A 276 6.02 4.90 14.38
N PRO A 277 6.96 5.82 14.05
CA PRO A 277 7.99 5.59 13.05
C PRO A 277 8.81 4.32 13.29
N GLY A 278 9.15 3.60 12.22
CA GLY A 278 10.01 2.43 12.27
C GLY A 278 9.33 1.11 12.64
N GLU A 279 8.01 1.09 12.79
CA GLU A 279 7.26 -0.11 13.16
C GLU A 279 7.09 -1.10 12.01
N TRP A 280 7.34 -0.66 10.78
CA TRP A 280 7.51 -1.54 9.61
C TRP A 280 8.79 -1.19 8.86
N ASN A 281 9.39 -2.19 8.21
CA ASN A 281 10.73 -2.07 7.64
C ASN A 281 10.72 -1.10 6.45
N HIS A 282 10.16 -1.57 5.33
CA HIS A 282 10.08 -0.80 4.10
C HIS A 282 9.18 -1.49 3.08
N PHE A 283 8.69 -0.69 2.14
CA PHE A 283 8.13 -1.17 0.88
C PHE A 283 9.25 -1.29 -0.17
N TYR A 284 9.76 -2.50 -0.38
CA TYR A 284 10.85 -2.82 -1.30
C TYR A 284 10.37 -2.97 -2.74
N LEU A 285 10.91 -2.14 -3.64
CA LEU A 285 10.59 -2.11 -5.06
C LEU A 285 11.80 -2.48 -5.93
N ALA A 286 11.94 -3.76 -6.29
CA ALA A 286 12.68 -4.11 -7.50
C ALA A 286 11.82 -3.87 -8.74
N GLY A 287 10.54 -4.24 -8.69
CA GLY A 287 9.57 -4.05 -9.76
C GLY A 287 9.07 -2.63 -9.94
N SER A 288 8.01 -2.48 -10.74
CA SER A 288 7.40 -1.19 -11.06
C SER A 288 6.29 -0.82 -10.09
N ALA A 289 6.03 0.47 -9.93
CA ALA A 289 4.90 0.91 -9.13
C ALA A 289 4.29 2.22 -9.64
N TYR A 290 2.98 2.35 -9.47
CA TYR A 290 2.25 3.60 -9.64
C TYR A 290 1.48 3.86 -8.35
N PHE A 291 1.80 4.97 -7.69
CA PHE A 291 1.13 5.47 -6.50
C PHE A 291 0.55 6.85 -6.80
N ASN A 292 -0.75 7.00 -6.64
CA ASN A 292 -1.43 8.29 -6.77
C ASN A 292 -2.40 8.46 -5.61
N TYR A 293 -2.38 9.61 -4.93
CA TYR A 293 -3.12 9.82 -3.68
C TYR A 293 -2.89 8.70 -2.67
N ALA A 294 -1.61 8.37 -2.45
CA ALA A 294 -1.18 7.42 -1.42
C ALA A 294 -0.65 8.18 -0.20
N HIS A 295 -0.86 7.62 0.97
CA HIS A 295 -0.30 8.08 2.23
C HIS A 295 0.59 7.00 2.81
N PHE A 296 1.88 7.31 2.97
CA PHE A 296 2.83 6.39 3.58
C PHE A 296 3.28 6.92 4.93
N ARG A 297 3.21 6.09 5.97
CA ARG A 297 3.64 6.46 7.31
C ARG A 297 4.17 5.32 8.15
N ASN A 298 4.83 5.68 9.25
CA ASN A 298 5.32 4.77 10.30
C ASN A 298 6.43 3.79 9.88
N GLY A 299 7.05 3.97 8.70
CA GLY A 299 8.13 3.10 8.22
C GLY A 299 9.51 3.46 8.77
N ALA A 300 10.48 2.54 8.71
CA ALA A 300 11.88 2.92 8.90
C ALA A 300 12.30 3.82 7.73
N VAL A 301 11.95 3.37 6.53
CA VAL A 301 11.73 4.19 5.33
C VAL A 301 10.38 3.79 4.76
N ASN A 302 9.56 4.75 4.38
CA ASN A 302 8.22 4.46 3.86
C ASN A 302 8.24 3.76 2.50
N LEU A 303 9.12 4.17 1.58
CA LEU A 303 9.26 3.58 0.23
C LEU A 303 10.74 3.40 -0.17
N ALA A 304 11.14 2.20 -0.60
CA ALA A 304 12.53 1.89 -0.94
C ALA A 304 12.68 1.30 -2.36
N LEU A 305 13.44 1.99 -3.21
CA LEU A 305 13.74 1.61 -4.60
C LEU A 305 15.22 1.26 -4.74
N ILE A 306 15.58 0.00 -4.49
CA ILE A 306 17.00 -0.37 -4.38
C ILE A 306 17.50 -1.33 -5.46
N SER A 307 16.82 -1.34 -6.61
CA SER A 307 17.29 -2.06 -7.80
C SER A 307 17.28 -1.17 -9.03
N ALA A 308 18.34 -1.19 -9.82
CA ALA A 308 18.34 -0.58 -11.14
C ALA A 308 17.50 -1.35 -12.18
N SER A 309 17.15 -2.60 -11.87
CA SER A 309 16.29 -3.47 -12.69
C SER A 309 14.81 -3.09 -12.54
N GLY A 310 13.98 -3.29 -13.56
CA GLY A 310 12.56 -2.94 -13.53
C GLY A 310 12.22 -1.63 -14.26
N ARG A 311 10.92 -1.28 -14.25
CA ARG A 311 10.37 -0.06 -14.90
C ARG A 311 10.21 1.08 -13.90
N ASP A 312 9.71 2.21 -14.38
CA ASP A 312 9.49 3.41 -13.57
C ASP A 312 8.64 3.13 -12.32
N VAL A 313 8.99 3.85 -11.26
CA VAL A 313 8.21 3.99 -10.03
C VAL A 313 7.74 5.43 -10.00
N VAL A 314 6.44 5.60 -10.13
CA VAL A 314 5.79 6.90 -10.25
C VAL A 314 4.99 7.14 -8.97
N VAL A 315 5.26 8.26 -8.30
CA VAL A 315 4.55 8.69 -7.10
C VAL A 315 4.04 10.10 -7.33
N GLU A 316 2.71 10.25 -7.28
CA GLU A 316 2.02 11.49 -7.57
C GLU A 316 1.00 11.83 -6.48
N ASN A 317 0.83 13.11 -6.18
CA ASN A 317 -0.22 13.59 -5.26
C ASN A 317 -0.25 12.84 -3.91
N SER A 318 0.90 12.39 -3.42
CA SER A 318 1.01 11.48 -2.27
C SER A 318 1.74 12.14 -1.10
N ASP A 319 1.48 11.62 0.10
CA ASP A 319 1.98 12.14 1.36
C ASP A 319 2.94 11.15 2.03
N PHE A 320 4.02 11.67 2.62
CA PHE A 320 4.99 10.91 3.41
C PHE A 320 5.13 11.52 4.81
N GLU A 321 4.93 10.74 5.86
CA GLU A 321 5.12 11.17 7.25
C GLU A 321 5.70 10.07 8.14
N ALA A 322 6.09 10.42 9.37
CA ALA A 322 6.44 9.49 10.43
C ALA A 322 7.45 8.40 10.01
N ALA A 323 8.57 8.79 9.42
CA ALA A 323 9.62 7.85 9.01
C ALA A 323 10.87 7.96 9.91
N THR A 324 11.51 6.85 10.25
CA THR A 324 12.71 6.89 11.12
C THR A 324 13.90 7.56 10.43
N TRP A 325 14.11 7.28 9.14
CA TRP A 325 15.25 7.80 8.39
C TRP A 325 14.84 8.83 7.33
N GLY A 326 13.83 8.52 6.54
CA GLY A 326 13.32 9.39 5.47
C GLY A 326 12.10 8.79 4.79
N GLY A 327 11.33 9.62 4.10
CA GLY A 327 10.12 9.17 3.41
C GLY A 327 10.41 8.25 2.23
N LEU A 328 11.57 8.39 1.58
CA LEU A 328 11.93 7.55 0.45
C LEU A 328 13.42 7.23 0.45
N MET A 329 13.78 6.07 -0.07
CA MET A 329 15.15 5.66 -0.33
C MET A 329 15.30 5.13 -1.75
N THR A 330 16.40 5.45 -2.41
CA THR A 330 16.79 4.89 -3.71
C THR A 330 18.29 4.65 -3.76
N THR A 331 18.76 3.72 -4.59
CA THR A 331 20.18 3.70 -4.97
C THR A 331 20.43 4.69 -6.12
N PRO A 332 21.65 5.20 -6.32
CA PRO A 332 22.01 5.99 -7.50
C PRO A 332 21.64 5.32 -8.83
N ALA A 333 21.84 4.01 -8.95
CA ALA A 333 21.49 3.29 -10.18
C ALA A 333 19.98 3.19 -10.39
N ALA A 334 19.19 3.00 -9.33
CA ALA A 334 17.73 2.96 -9.38
C ALA A 334 17.08 4.34 -9.57
N TRP A 335 17.76 5.43 -9.19
CA TRP A 335 17.19 6.78 -9.13
C TRP A 335 16.58 7.25 -10.46
N ARG A 336 17.12 6.81 -11.61
CA ARG A 336 16.56 7.11 -12.95
C ARG A 336 15.10 6.67 -13.14
N ARG A 337 14.64 5.71 -12.34
CA ARG A 337 13.29 5.11 -12.40
C ARG A 337 12.27 5.91 -11.59
N LEU A 338 12.74 6.77 -10.68
CA LEU A 338 11.88 7.48 -9.75
C LEU A 338 11.30 8.74 -10.41
N ARG A 339 9.97 8.85 -10.43
CA ARG A 339 9.25 10.02 -10.90
C ARG A 339 8.38 10.56 -9.76
N LEU A 340 8.60 11.80 -9.36
CA LEU A 340 7.88 12.45 -8.26
C LEU A 340 7.17 13.71 -8.76
N THR A 341 5.86 13.77 -8.55
CA THR A 341 5.05 14.93 -8.93
C THR A 341 4.06 15.29 -7.83
N ASN A 342 4.07 16.54 -7.37
CA ASN A 342 3.07 17.07 -6.44
C ASN A 342 2.91 16.24 -5.14
N ASN A 343 4.01 15.72 -4.61
CA ASN A 343 4.01 15.02 -3.33
C ASN A 343 4.30 16.00 -2.18
N ARG A 344 3.91 15.60 -0.97
CA ARG A 344 4.22 16.34 0.26
C ARG A 344 4.95 15.43 1.24
N PHE A 345 5.98 16.00 1.86
CA PHE A 345 6.75 15.33 2.89
C PHE A 345 6.61 16.11 4.21
N ALA A 346 6.23 15.42 5.27
CA ALA A 346 6.19 15.96 6.62
C ALA A 346 7.62 16.11 7.19
N PRO A 347 7.84 16.98 8.20
CA PRO A 347 9.18 17.25 8.74
C PRO A 347 9.94 16.03 9.25
N ASP A 348 9.23 14.99 9.68
CA ASP A 348 9.76 13.71 10.17
C ASP A 348 10.01 12.69 9.05
N ALA A 349 9.69 13.00 7.79
CA ALA A 349 9.93 12.14 6.64
C ALA A 349 10.54 12.90 5.44
N ASN A 350 10.98 14.15 5.62
CA ASN A 350 11.35 15.09 4.56
C ASN A 350 12.68 14.86 3.84
N ARG A 351 13.15 13.61 3.78
CA ARG A 351 14.40 13.26 3.09
C ARG A 351 14.19 12.13 2.10
N ILE A 352 14.85 12.27 0.96
CA ILE A 352 15.08 11.18 0.02
C ILE A 352 16.52 10.69 0.23
N LEU A 353 16.66 9.43 0.63
CA LEU A 353 17.93 8.81 0.93
C LEU A 353 18.52 8.21 -0.35
N LEU A 354 19.79 8.50 -0.62
CA LEU A 354 20.58 7.91 -1.70
C LEU A 354 21.49 6.86 -1.07
N ASP A 355 21.07 5.60 -1.14
CA ASP A 355 21.78 4.48 -0.54
C ASP A 355 22.99 4.10 -1.40
N LEU A 356 24.18 4.35 -0.86
CA LEU A 356 25.46 3.98 -1.47
C LEU A 356 26.00 2.67 -0.88
N ALA A 357 25.36 2.12 0.16
CA ALA A 357 25.81 0.92 0.87
C ALA A 357 25.70 -0.36 0.05
N THR A 358 24.82 -0.37 -0.95
CA THR A 358 24.64 -1.51 -1.86
C THR A 358 25.77 -1.66 -2.89
N GLY A 359 26.67 -0.68 -2.99
CA GLY A 359 27.70 -0.61 -4.04
C GLY A 359 27.19 -0.06 -5.37
N GLU A 360 25.89 0.21 -5.51
CA GLU A 360 25.29 0.84 -6.71
C GLU A 360 25.51 2.36 -6.74
N THR A 361 26.77 2.79 -6.74
CA THR A 361 27.16 4.20 -6.54
C THR A 361 27.07 5.07 -7.80
N THR A 362 26.84 4.46 -8.96
CA THR A 362 26.85 5.10 -10.28
C THR A 362 25.44 5.24 -10.84
N LEU A 363 25.11 6.41 -11.38
CA LEU A 363 23.85 6.62 -12.09
C LEU A 363 23.76 5.74 -13.34
N ALA A 364 22.66 5.00 -13.48
CA ALA A 364 22.44 4.10 -14.63
C ALA A 364 21.67 4.77 -15.79
N GLY A 365 21.43 6.08 -15.72
CA GLY A 365 20.64 6.84 -16.68
C GLY A 365 20.45 8.28 -16.23
N ASN A 366 19.86 9.11 -17.10
CA ASN A 366 19.57 10.51 -16.78
C ASN A 366 18.62 10.59 -15.58
N VAL A 367 18.95 11.47 -14.64
CA VAL A 367 18.21 11.70 -13.41
C VAL A 367 17.78 13.15 -13.33
N ILE A 368 16.55 13.36 -12.87
CA ILE A 368 16.04 14.66 -12.44
C ILE A 368 15.71 14.51 -10.96
N ALA A 369 16.29 15.37 -10.13
CA ALA A 369 15.99 15.51 -8.72
C ALA A 369 15.02 16.68 -8.55
N PRO A 370 13.70 16.44 -8.44
CA PRO A 370 12.75 17.52 -8.29
C PRO A 370 12.67 18.06 -6.87
N THR A 371 12.14 19.28 -6.73
CA THR A 371 11.63 19.75 -5.43
C THR A 371 10.20 19.24 -5.19
N GLN A 372 9.79 19.11 -3.93
CA GLN A 372 8.45 18.69 -3.53
C GLN A 372 8.02 19.51 -2.30
N ALA A 373 6.72 19.58 -2.01
CA ALA A 373 6.26 20.34 -0.86
C ALA A 373 6.79 19.73 0.44
N GLY A 374 7.52 20.51 1.24
CA GLY A 374 8.08 20.05 2.51
C GLY A 374 9.31 19.12 2.40
N LEU A 375 9.72 18.72 1.19
CA LEU A 375 10.96 17.94 1.00
C LEU A 375 12.17 18.83 1.29
N ALA A 376 12.99 18.43 2.25
CA ALA A 376 14.17 19.18 2.65
C ALA A 376 15.34 18.96 1.69
N GLY A 377 15.49 17.74 1.14
CA GLY A 377 16.52 17.43 0.17
C GLY A 377 16.85 15.94 0.04
N TYR A 378 17.96 15.68 -0.65
CA TYR A 378 18.48 14.35 -0.96
C TYR A 378 19.73 14.09 -0.12
N GLN A 379 19.79 12.97 0.59
CA GLN A 379 20.88 12.65 1.52
C GLN A 379 21.59 11.37 1.11
N MET A 380 22.92 11.44 0.90
CA MET A 380 23.74 10.26 0.67
C MET A 380 23.97 9.47 1.96
N MET A 381 23.89 8.14 1.85
CA MET A 381 24.12 7.19 2.94
C MET A 381 25.19 6.17 2.54
N PRO A 382 26.46 6.34 2.95
CA PRO A 382 27.52 5.37 2.68
C PRO A 382 27.45 4.18 3.64
N PRO A 383 28.01 3.02 3.27
CA PRO A 383 28.17 1.90 4.18
C PRO A 383 29.29 2.21 5.19
N ALA A 384 28.97 2.31 6.47
CA ALA A 384 29.98 2.08 7.50
C ALA A 384 30.29 0.56 7.56
N PRO A 385 31.55 0.09 7.60
CA PRO A 385 32.84 0.78 7.60
C PRO A 385 33.63 0.71 6.26
N PHE A 386 32.99 0.48 5.11
CA PHE A 386 33.68 0.11 3.87
C PHE A 386 33.76 1.27 2.86
N GLY A 387 34.86 2.02 2.94
CA GLY A 387 35.30 2.97 1.91
C GLY A 387 34.49 4.26 1.81
N ASN A 388 34.96 5.15 0.93
CA ASN A 388 34.36 6.45 0.66
C ASN A 388 33.73 6.41 -0.76
N PRO A 389 32.56 5.78 -0.95
CA PRO A 389 31.96 5.63 -2.27
C PRO A 389 31.58 7.00 -2.84
N ALA A 390 31.87 7.25 -4.12
CA ALA A 390 31.44 8.47 -4.79
C ALA A 390 30.04 8.32 -5.39
N LEU A 391 29.17 9.33 -5.28
CA LEU A 391 28.05 9.43 -6.22
C LEU A 391 28.62 9.74 -7.60
N THR A 392 28.52 8.79 -8.53
CA THR A 392 29.15 8.91 -9.84
C THR A 392 28.11 9.20 -10.93
N VAL A 393 28.28 10.33 -11.61
CA VAL A 393 27.60 10.67 -12.87
C VAL A 393 28.52 10.24 -14.02
N PRO A 394 28.27 9.10 -14.68
CA PRO A 394 29.15 8.60 -15.73
C PRO A 394 29.03 9.44 -17.01
N GLN A 395 29.93 9.22 -17.97
CA GLN A 395 29.87 9.87 -19.29
C GLN A 395 28.49 9.66 -19.94
N GLU A 396 28.07 10.62 -20.77
CA GLU A 396 26.77 10.64 -21.47
C GLU A 396 25.53 10.76 -20.57
N ILE A 397 25.68 10.61 -19.25
CA ILE A 397 24.60 10.74 -18.28
C ILE A 397 24.56 12.15 -17.69
N THR A 398 23.34 12.66 -17.53
CA THR A 398 23.07 13.95 -16.91
C THR A 398 22.37 13.78 -15.56
N LEU A 399 22.93 14.39 -14.52
CA LEU A 399 22.24 14.66 -13.26
C LEU A 399 21.70 16.09 -13.30
N THR A 400 20.38 16.24 -13.24
CA THR A 400 19.70 17.53 -13.19
C THR A 400 19.12 17.75 -11.80
N LEU A 401 19.43 18.88 -11.18
CA LEU A 401 18.84 19.32 -9.91
C LEU A 401 17.93 20.51 -10.19
N GLU A 402 16.67 20.43 -9.74
CA GLU A 402 15.74 21.56 -9.85
C GLU A 402 16.08 22.70 -8.88
N PRO A 403 15.65 23.94 -9.17
CA PRO A 403 15.86 25.08 -8.26
C PRO A 403 15.37 24.79 -6.84
N GLY A 404 16.21 25.08 -5.84
CA GLY A 404 15.89 24.87 -4.41
C GLY A 404 16.28 23.50 -3.86
N VAL A 405 16.75 22.56 -4.69
CA VAL A 405 17.25 21.27 -4.20
C VAL A 405 18.46 21.44 -3.28
N THR A 406 18.43 20.76 -2.15
CA THR A 406 19.61 20.54 -1.31
C THR A 406 20.07 19.08 -1.44
N LEU A 407 21.37 18.89 -1.69
CA LEU A 407 22.02 17.59 -1.73
C LEU A 407 23.04 17.52 -0.58
N TRP A 408 22.78 16.63 0.37
CA TRP A 408 23.68 16.35 1.48
C TRP A 408 24.56 15.15 1.17
N SER A 409 25.87 15.38 1.13
CA SER A 409 26.85 14.33 1.07
C SER A 409 27.28 13.89 2.48
N ALA A 410 27.70 12.64 2.59
CA ALA A 410 28.24 12.06 3.80
C ALA A 410 29.74 12.34 3.93
N GLU A 411 30.33 11.88 5.04
CA GLU A 411 31.76 12.05 5.32
C GLU A 411 32.60 11.49 4.18
N ASP A 412 33.55 12.29 3.70
CA ASP A 412 34.49 11.94 2.64
C ASP A 412 33.90 11.39 1.33
N VAL A 413 32.59 11.49 1.14
CA VAL A 413 31.91 11.06 -0.09
C VAL A 413 31.92 12.20 -1.11
N PRO A 414 32.60 12.04 -2.27
CA PRO A 414 32.57 13.04 -3.32
C PRO A 414 31.39 12.84 -4.26
N ILE A 415 31.03 13.91 -4.96
CA ILE A 415 30.19 13.84 -6.16
C ILE A 415 31.13 13.83 -7.37
N GLN A 416 31.22 12.70 -8.06
CA GLN A 416 32.09 12.55 -9.23
C GLN A 416 31.29 12.74 -10.51
N VAL A 417 31.62 13.78 -11.27
CA VAL A 417 30.92 14.17 -12.50
C VAL A 417 31.83 13.93 -13.71
N ASN A 418 31.70 12.74 -14.30
CA ASN A 418 32.34 12.38 -15.57
C ASN A 418 31.43 12.70 -16.78
N GLY A 419 30.11 12.74 -16.57
CA GLY A 419 29.10 13.17 -17.55
C GLY A 419 28.74 14.65 -17.42
N ARG A 420 27.48 14.94 -17.15
CA ARG A 420 26.96 16.31 -17.01
C ARG A 420 26.24 16.52 -15.69
N LEU A 421 26.59 17.58 -14.98
CA LEU A 421 25.81 18.11 -13.87
C LEU A 421 25.09 19.40 -14.31
N GLN A 422 23.77 19.42 -14.24
CA GLN A 422 22.96 20.62 -14.44
C GLN A 422 22.35 21.04 -13.10
N ALA A 423 22.94 22.06 -12.47
CA ALA A 423 22.43 22.65 -11.24
C ALA A 423 22.14 24.14 -11.50
N ILE A 424 20.96 24.41 -12.04
CA ILE A 424 20.50 25.75 -12.40
C ILE A 424 19.43 26.18 -11.40
N GLY A 425 19.86 26.83 -10.32
CA GLY A 425 19.00 27.41 -9.31
C GLY A 425 18.50 28.81 -9.69
N THR A 426 17.88 29.48 -8.73
CA THR A 426 17.47 30.89 -8.83
C THR A 426 17.93 31.65 -7.59
N ALA A 427 17.93 32.98 -7.65
CA ALA A 427 18.30 33.81 -6.50
C ALA A 427 17.46 33.51 -5.23
N THR A 428 16.18 33.17 -5.39
CA THR A 428 15.28 32.84 -4.28
C THR A 428 15.33 31.37 -3.89
N ASN A 429 15.61 30.48 -4.85
CA ASN A 429 15.70 29.03 -4.64
C ASN A 429 17.06 28.53 -5.16
N PRO A 430 18.16 28.80 -4.43
CA PRO A 430 19.47 28.32 -4.81
C PRO A 430 19.56 26.80 -4.62
N ILE A 431 20.39 26.15 -5.42
CA ILE A 431 20.71 24.73 -5.22
C ILE A 431 21.88 24.64 -4.24
N THR A 432 21.80 23.78 -3.23
CA THR A 432 22.83 23.68 -2.18
C THR A 432 23.46 22.30 -2.16
N PHE A 433 24.79 22.25 -2.24
CA PHE A 433 25.61 21.07 -1.99
C PHE A 433 26.32 21.26 -0.65
N THR A 434 26.04 20.38 0.31
CA THR A 434 26.59 20.51 1.66
C THR A 434 26.57 19.16 2.40
N THR A 435 26.69 19.18 3.72
CA THR A 435 26.62 18.00 4.58
C THR A 435 25.70 18.24 5.78
N LEU A 436 25.15 17.17 6.36
CA LEU A 436 24.42 17.22 7.65
C LEU A 436 25.35 17.06 8.85
N LEU A 437 26.63 16.74 8.61
CA LEU A 437 27.61 16.52 9.65
C LEU A 437 27.99 17.82 10.35
N THR A 438 28.17 17.76 11.67
CA THR A 438 28.64 18.87 12.49
C THR A 438 30.11 18.67 12.85
N GLY A 439 30.96 19.67 12.65
CA GLY A 439 32.39 19.61 13.01
C GLY A 439 33.34 19.43 11.81
N MET A 440 34.56 18.92 12.06
CA MET A 440 35.61 18.71 11.04
C MET A 440 35.48 17.35 10.31
N GLN A 441 34.27 16.99 9.90
CA GLN A 441 34.01 15.90 8.96
C GLN A 441 33.03 16.42 7.93
N ARG A 442 33.60 16.81 6.80
CA ARG A 442 32.97 17.66 5.80
C ARG A 442 33.21 16.94 4.49
N TRP A 443 32.14 16.56 3.80
CA TRP A 443 32.15 15.79 2.54
C TRP A 443 33.27 16.16 1.55
N ALA A 444 33.61 15.26 0.61
CA ALA A 444 34.78 15.42 -0.26
C ALA A 444 34.59 16.38 -1.46
N GLY A 445 33.49 17.14 -1.50
CA GLY A 445 33.22 18.13 -2.54
C GLY A 445 32.74 17.53 -3.87
N ILE A 446 32.73 18.37 -4.90
CA ILE A 446 32.38 18.00 -6.27
C ILE A 446 33.65 17.87 -7.08
N VAL A 447 33.81 16.76 -7.80
CA VAL A 447 34.93 16.52 -8.71
C VAL A 447 34.40 16.42 -10.13
N VAL A 448 34.82 17.34 -11.01
CA VAL A 448 34.33 17.44 -12.39
C VAL A 448 35.45 17.11 -13.38
N SER A 449 35.24 16.05 -14.15
CA SER A 449 36.04 15.68 -15.34
C SER A 449 35.23 15.74 -16.64
N GLY A 450 33.89 15.80 -16.53
CA GLY A 450 32.96 16.05 -17.64
C GLY A 450 32.54 17.51 -17.72
N THR A 451 31.25 17.79 -17.57
CA THR A 451 30.69 19.15 -17.62
C THR A 451 29.85 19.48 -16.38
N ALA A 452 29.91 20.71 -15.90
CA ALA A 452 29.01 21.21 -14.85
C ALA A 452 28.55 22.65 -15.14
N ASP A 453 27.24 22.86 -15.10
CA ASP A 453 26.61 24.19 -15.16
C ASP A 453 26.00 24.48 -13.77
N LEU A 454 26.64 25.39 -13.04
CA LEU A 454 26.36 25.74 -11.65
C LEU A 454 25.85 27.19 -11.57
N ARG A 455 24.53 27.39 -11.65
CA ARG A 455 23.94 28.73 -11.56
C ARG A 455 23.16 28.90 -10.28
N HIS A 456 23.36 29.99 -9.55
CA HIS A 456 22.73 30.21 -8.24
C HIS A 456 22.88 28.99 -7.33
N THR A 457 24.09 28.45 -7.25
CA THR A 457 24.41 27.31 -6.39
C THR A 457 25.18 27.75 -5.15
N ARG A 458 25.12 26.93 -4.11
CA ARG A 458 25.96 27.01 -2.91
C ARG A 458 26.71 25.71 -2.76
N VAL A 459 28.03 25.77 -2.74
CA VAL A 459 28.90 24.61 -2.48
C VAL A 459 29.65 24.90 -1.20
N GLU A 460 29.19 24.27 -0.11
CA GLU A 460 29.56 24.69 1.24
C GLU A 460 29.98 23.52 2.12
N GLU A 461 30.84 23.80 3.09
CA GLU A 461 31.23 22.87 4.16
C GLU A 461 31.87 21.56 3.66
N SER A 462 32.75 21.62 2.64
CA SER A 462 33.57 20.46 2.26
C SER A 462 34.85 20.35 3.11
N GLY A 463 35.30 19.12 3.34
CA GLY A 463 36.47 18.77 4.16
C GLY A 463 37.77 18.81 3.38
N GLY A 464 37.67 19.18 2.11
CA GLY A 464 38.78 19.52 1.26
C GLY A 464 38.41 20.69 0.35
N VAL A 465 38.24 20.39 -0.93
CA VAL A 465 37.92 21.37 -1.96
C VAL A 465 36.42 21.34 -2.24
N GLY A 466 35.77 22.50 -2.28
CA GLY A 466 34.35 22.57 -2.62
C GLY A 466 34.07 22.08 -4.04
N LEU A 467 34.80 22.64 -5.01
CA LEU A 467 34.76 22.24 -6.42
C LEU A 467 36.16 21.98 -6.96
N ARG A 468 36.43 20.73 -7.36
CA ARG A 468 37.66 20.33 -8.06
C ARG A 468 37.38 20.12 -9.54
N VAL A 469 38.11 20.80 -10.40
CA VAL A 469 38.04 20.63 -11.86
C VAL A 469 39.28 19.89 -12.35
N ALA A 470 39.09 18.65 -12.80
CA ALA A 470 40.14 17.74 -13.25
C ALA A 470 39.86 17.31 -14.71
N GLY A 471 40.06 18.24 -15.64
CA GLY A 471 39.89 18.03 -17.09
C GLY A 471 38.50 18.32 -17.65
N GLY A 472 37.57 18.76 -16.80
CA GLY A 472 36.21 19.09 -17.21
C GLY A 472 36.01 20.55 -17.64
N GLN A 473 34.79 20.84 -18.08
CA GLN A 473 34.30 22.20 -18.36
C GLN A 473 33.29 22.62 -17.29
N VAL A 474 33.56 23.72 -16.62
CA VAL A 474 32.67 24.26 -15.59
C VAL A 474 32.29 25.70 -15.91
N THR A 475 30.99 25.98 -15.85
CA THR A 475 30.46 27.33 -15.81
C THR A 475 29.77 27.51 -14.47
N ALA A 476 30.20 28.48 -13.67
CA ALA A 476 29.55 28.87 -12.44
C ALA A 476 29.12 30.34 -12.51
N VAL A 477 27.82 30.62 -12.30
CA VAL A 477 27.25 31.97 -12.38
C VAL A 477 26.42 32.25 -11.14
N CYS A 478 26.64 33.39 -10.48
CA CYS A 478 25.93 33.75 -9.25
C CYS A 478 26.02 32.66 -8.16
N SER A 479 27.13 31.93 -8.13
CA SER A 479 27.33 30.74 -7.29
C SER A 479 28.34 31.02 -6.18
N ALA A 480 28.05 30.50 -4.99
CA ALA A 480 28.88 30.69 -3.81
C ALA A 480 29.65 29.41 -3.45
N PHE A 481 30.95 29.56 -3.16
CA PHE A 481 31.81 28.51 -2.64
C PHE A 481 32.33 28.95 -1.28
N ALA A 482 31.85 28.34 -0.19
CA ALA A 482 32.15 28.85 1.14
C ALA A 482 32.43 27.78 2.19
N ARG A 483 33.29 28.12 3.16
CA ARG A 483 33.55 27.27 4.35
C ARG A 483 34.14 25.90 3.99
N ASN A 484 34.88 25.82 2.88
CA ASN A 484 35.63 24.64 2.46
C ASN A 484 37.06 24.68 3.05
N THR A 485 37.51 23.57 3.65
CA THR A 485 38.75 23.56 4.45
C THR A 485 40.02 23.82 3.63
N THR A 486 40.09 23.34 2.39
CA THR A 486 41.27 23.46 1.52
C THR A 486 41.12 24.61 0.54
N ALA A 487 40.09 24.58 -0.31
CA ALA A 487 39.84 25.64 -1.29
C ALA A 487 38.35 25.71 -1.67
N GLY A 488 37.88 26.88 -2.08
CA GLY A 488 36.57 27.01 -2.71
C GLY A 488 36.53 26.30 -4.06
N VAL A 489 37.47 26.68 -4.94
CA VAL A 489 37.65 26.08 -6.28
C VAL A 489 39.10 25.67 -6.47
N TRP A 490 39.34 24.47 -7.01
CA TRP A 490 40.67 24.00 -7.37
C TRP A 490 40.68 23.48 -8.81
N VAL A 491 41.57 24.02 -9.65
CA VAL A 491 41.73 23.65 -11.06
C VAL A 491 43.06 22.94 -11.25
N ASN A 492 43.01 21.67 -11.66
CA ASN A 492 44.19 20.83 -11.92
C ASN A 492 44.60 20.90 -13.39
N ASN A 493 45.89 20.72 -13.68
CA ASN A 493 46.43 20.71 -15.07
C ASN A 493 46.15 19.41 -15.85
N SER A 494 45.31 18.51 -15.35
CA SER A 494 44.91 17.31 -16.08
C SER A 494 43.82 17.66 -17.10
N GLY A 495 43.99 17.31 -18.37
CA GLY A 495 42.89 17.28 -19.35
C GLY A 495 42.44 18.63 -19.93
N ASN A 496 43.22 19.71 -19.78
CA ASN A 496 42.93 21.05 -20.33
C ASN A 496 41.54 21.60 -19.92
N PRO A 497 41.30 21.80 -18.61
CA PRO A 497 39.99 22.22 -18.14
C PRO A 497 39.63 23.64 -18.59
N LEU A 498 38.34 23.90 -18.72
CA LEU A 498 37.79 25.25 -18.97
C LEU A 498 36.92 25.64 -17.79
N VAL A 499 37.25 26.76 -17.15
CA VAL A 499 36.53 27.23 -15.96
C VAL A 499 36.14 28.69 -16.16
N SER A 500 34.84 28.95 -16.06
CA SER A 500 34.28 30.30 -16.08
C SER A 500 33.48 30.53 -14.79
N LEU A 501 33.86 31.53 -14.02
CA LEU A 501 33.25 31.93 -12.75
C LEU A 501 32.75 33.38 -12.93
N PHE A 502 31.45 33.62 -12.75
CA PHE A 502 30.87 34.96 -12.91
C PHE A 502 29.97 35.30 -11.73
N ASP A 503 30.08 36.54 -11.24
CA ASP A 503 29.19 37.12 -10.22
C ASP A 503 29.02 36.24 -8.96
N GLY A 504 30.05 35.47 -8.59
CA GLY A 504 30.03 34.50 -7.49
C GLY A 504 30.82 34.91 -6.25
N ASP A 505 30.49 34.32 -5.11
CA ASP A 505 31.16 34.59 -3.83
C ASP A 505 32.07 33.41 -3.42
N ILE A 506 33.37 33.65 -3.27
CA ILE A 506 34.32 32.64 -2.78
C ILE A 506 34.92 33.10 -1.46
N VAL A 507 34.28 32.70 -0.36
CA VAL A 507 34.55 33.28 0.97
C VAL A 507 34.76 32.23 2.05
N ASN A 508 35.58 32.57 3.06
CA ASN A 508 35.80 31.73 4.24
C ASN A 508 36.30 30.31 3.92
N ASN A 509 37.09 30.16 2.85
CA ASN A 509 37.75 28.90 2.50
C ASN A 509 39.23 28.94 2.92
N GLY A 510 39.90 27.78 2.97
CA GLY A 510 41.35 27.73 3.17
C GLY A 510 42.12 28.54 2.11
N ALA A 511 41.69 28.41 0.85
CA ALA A 511 42.07 29.26 -0.28
C ALA A 511 40.84 29.58 -1.12
N GLY A 512 40.84 30.70 -1.84
CA GLY A 512 39.76 31.06 -2.75
C GLY A 512 39.73 30.15 -3.99
N VAL A 513 40.46 30.56 -5.01
CA VAL A 513 40.72 29.77 -6.23
C VAL A 513 42.18 29.32 -6.22
N VAL A 514 42.40 28.01 -6.34
CA VAL A 514 43.72 27.43 -6.59
C VAL A 514 43.79 27.00 -8.04
N ASN A 515 44.74 27.56 -8.78
CA ASN A 515 44.93 27.30 -10.20
C ASN A 515 46.34 26.76 -10.45
N GLU A 516 46.43 25.47 -10.72
CA GLU A 516 47.70 24.83 -11.02
C GLU A 516 48.18 25.20 -12.44
N HIS A 517 49.42 25.69 -12.57
CA HIS A 517 50.10 25.92 -13.85
C HIS A 517 49.48 27.00 -14.78
N SER A 518 48.82 28.03 -14.22
CA SER A 518 48.31 29.19 -14.97
C SER A 518 47.27 28.83 -16.05
N ILE A 519 46.39 27.86 -15.77
CA ILE A 519 45.29 27.52 -16.66
C ILE A 519 44.36 28.74 -16.81
N PRO A 520 43.83 29.05 -18.00
CA PRO A 520 42.86 30.14 -18.12
C PRO A 520 41.63 29.88 -17.25
N VAL A 521 41.38 30.78 -16.30
CA VAL A 521 40.13 30.87 -15.55
C VAL A 521 39.56 32.25 -15.85
N ASP A 522 38.38 32.29 -16.45
CA ASP A 522 37.62 33.52 -16.67
C ASP A 522 36.81 33.77 -15.39
N ALA A 523 37.31 34.64 -14.50
CA ALA A 523 36.81 34.82 -13.12
C ALA A 523 36.55 36.28 -12.77
#